data_AF-A0A3L7BYA2-F1
#
_entry.id   AF-A0A3L7BYA2-F1
#
_cell.length_a   1.000
_cell.length_b   1.000
_cell.length_c   1.000
_cell.angle_alpha   90.00
_cell.angle_beta   90.00
_cell.angle_gamma   90.00
#
_symmetry.space_group_name_H-M   'P 1'
#
loop_
_entity.id
_entity.type
_entity.pdbx_description
1 polymer ?
#
loop_
_entity_poly.entity_id
_entity_poly.type
_entity_poly.pdbx_seq_one_letter_code
_entity_poly.pdbx_strand_id
1 'polypeptide(L)'
;MGENGWRWTDAWIFVSLVIASGAGRHRRSATSRRPEGVRLTDVLSTADHLNHAIPQRHEVEAAVRRLVGAGLVSVADGWFRITAEGEQLWRSRPRAGVATMVDTVQGVLSRRHAPGSAEWNLDEADHAAAVQEYAVRSIPTPRRSPEGHSGGH
;
A
#
# COMPACT_ATOMS: atom_id res chain seq x y z
N MET A 1 -16.56 25.60 -6.67
CA MET A 1 -16.73 24.18 -6.27
C MET A 1 -15.36 23.71 -5.86
N GLY A 2 -15.16 23.42 -4.57
CA GLY A 2 -13.83 23.28 -3.98
C GLY A 2 -13.02 22.20 -4.70
N GLU A 3 -11.79 22.54 -5.07
CA GLU A 3 -10.80 21.55 -5.46
C GLU A 3 -10.64 20.61 -4.25
N ASN A 4 -11.34 19.48 -4.26
CA ASN A 4 -11.16 18.45 -3.25
C ASN A 4 -9.70 18.00 -3.40
N GLY A 5 -8.80 18.51 -2.56
CA GLY A 5 -7.36 18.36 -2.74
C GLY A 5 -6.85 16.91 -2.62
N TRP A 6 -7.74 15.95 -2.37
CA TRP A 6 -7.51 14.53 -2.52
C TRP A 6 -7.47 14.11 -3.99
N ARG A 7 -6.36 13.50 -4.39
CA ARG A 7 -6.21 12.83 -5.68
C ARG A 7 -6.62 11.37 -5.57
N TRP A 8 -6.99 10.79 -6.71
CA TRP A 8 -7.26 9.36 -6.81
C TRP A 8 -6.06 8.52 -6.34
N THR A 9 -4.84 8.96 -6.64
CA THR A 9 -3.60 8.32 -6.16
C THR A 9 -3.51 8.28 -4.64
N ASP A 10 -4.04 9.28 -3.91
CA ASP A 10 -4.02 9.28 -2.45
C ASP A 10 -4.89 8.13 -1.89
N ALA A 11 -6.07 7.93 -2.47
CA ALA A 11 -6.95 6.81 -2.13
C ALA A 11 -6.31 5.46 -2.49
N TRP A 12 -5.64 5.38 -3.65
CA TRP A 12 -4.95 4.17 -4.09
C TRP A 12 -3.82 3.76 -3.13
N ILE A 13 -2.97 4.71 -2.73
CA ILE A 13 -1.90 4.46 -1.76
C ILE A 13 -2.47 4.07 -0.40
N PHE A 14 -3.52 4.76 0.06
CA PHE A 14 -4.18 4.41 1.32
C PHE A 14 -4.74 2.98 1.32
N VAL A 15 -5.50 2.60 0.28
CA VAL A 15 -6.04 1.23 0.15
C VAL A 15 -4.92 0.19 0.12
N SER A 16 -3.84 0.47 -0.61
CA SER A 16 -2.67 -0.40 -0.69
C SER A 16 -2.04 -0.63 0.68
N LEU A 17 -1.86 0.43 1.47
CA LEU A 17 -1.36 0.36 2.85
C LEU A 17 -2.28 -0.46 3.77
N VAL A 18 -3.59 -0.25 3.67
CA VAL A 18 -4.56 -0.96 4.52
C VAL A 18 -4.58 -2.47 4.22
N ILE A 19 -4.51 -2.84 2.95
CA ILE A 19 -4.46 -4.26 2.54
C ILE A 19 -3.12 -4.88 2.95
N ALA A 20 -2.00 -4.19 2.70
CA ALA A 20 -0.65 -4.66 3.03
C ALA A 20 -0.42 -4.81 4.54
N SER A 21 -0.95 -3.90 5.36
CA SER A 21 -0.91 -3.98 6.83
C SER A 21 -1.73 -5.14 7.38
N GLY A 22 -2.63 -5.72 6.58
CA GLY A 22 -3.49 -6.79 7.03
C GLY A 22 -4.58 -6.31 7.99
N ALA A 23 -4.90 -5.01 8.03
CA ALA A 23 -6.05 -4.46 8.76
C ALA A 23 -7.43 -4.97 8.24
N GLY A 24 -7.42 -6.01 7.38
CA GLY A 24 -8.57 -6.82 6.98
C GLY A 24 -8.41 -8.33 7.20
N ARG A 25 -7.34 -8.83 7.84
CA ARG A 25 -7.21 -10.26 8.22
C ARG A 25 -7.10 -10.41 9.73
N HIS A 26 -7.80 -11.40 10.27
CA HIS A 26 -7.68 -11.83 11.66
C HIS A 26 -6.20 -11.91 12.09
N ARG A 27 -5.87 -11.08 13.09
CA ARG A 27 -4.74 -11.14 14.03
C ARG A 27 -3.70 -12.23 13.72
N ARG A 28 -2.54 -11.87 13.15
CA ARG A 28 -1.36 -12.75 13.21
C ARG A 28 -0.65 -12.61 14.55
N SER A 29 -0.12 -13.75 14.98
CA SER A 29 0.50 -14.06 16.28
C SER A 29 1.42 -12.99 16.85
N ALA A 30 1.26 -12.71 18.15
CA ALA A 30 2.02 -11.75 18.96
C ALA A 30 3.48 -12.20 19.30
N THR A 31 4.01 -13.20 18.60
CA THR A 31 5.26 -13.88 18.99
C THR A 31 6.46 -13.62 18.09
N SER A 32 6.32 -12.79 17.06
CA SER A 32 7.47 -12.36 16.26
C SER A 32 7.66 -10.86 16.41
N ARG A 33 8.84 -10.49 16.91
CA ARG A 33 9.39 -9.14 17.09
C ARG A 33 9.59 -8.41 15.75
N ARG A 34 8.58 -8.46 14.87
CA ARG A 34 8.55 -7.82 13.56
C ARG A 34 7.96 -6.43 13.75
N PRO A 35 8.55 -5.38 13.18
CA PRO A 35 8.00 -4.03 13.27
C PRO A 35 6.54 -4.03 12.81
N GLU A 36 5.67 -3.41 13.61
CA GLU A 36 4.22 -3.30 13.38
C GLU A 36 3.90 -2.28 12.27
N GLY A 37 4.51 -2.46 11.10
CA GLY A 37 4.39 -1.56 9.97
C GLY A 37 4.59 -2.26 8.64
N VAL A 38 4.20 -1.56 7.58
CA VAL A 38 4.26 -1.99 6.19
C VAL A 38 5.51 -1.39 5.55
N ARG A 39 6.25 -2.15 4.73
CA ARG A 39 7.37 -1.59 3.95
C ARG A 39 6.86 -1.01 2.64
N LEU A 40 7.62 -0.07 2.06
CA LEU A 40 7.30 0.50 0.76
C LEU A 40 7.09 -0.60 -0.31
N THR A 41 7.94 -1.62 -0.36
CA THR A 41 7.80 -2.75 -1.30
C THR A 41 6.44 -3.43 -1.21
N ASP A 42 5.91 -3.65 0.00
CA ASP A 42 4.61 -4.30 0.20
C ASP A 42 3.46 -3.39 -0.25
N VAL A 43 3.61 -2.07 -0.07
CA VAL A 43 2.67 -1.07 -0.61
C VAL A 43 2.68 -1.11 -2.13
N LEU A 44 3.86 -1.06 -2.77
CA LEU A 44 4.00 -1.10 -4.23
C LEU A 44 3.45 -2.40 -4.83
N SER A 45 3.75 -3.54 -4.18
CA SER A 45 3.21 -4.85 -4.58
C SER A 45 1.69 -4.87 -4.55
N THR A 46 1.09 -4.27 -3.52
CA THR A 46 -0.37 -4.18 -3.39
C THR A 46 -0.96 -3.17 -4.37
N ALA A 47 -0.27 -2.06 -4.61
CA ALA A 47 -0.68 -1.04 -5.56
C ALA A 47 -0.75 -1.62 -6.98
N ASP A 48 0.27 -2.36 -7.40
CA ASP A 48 0.30 -3.09 -8.66
C ASP A 48 -0.83 -4.12 -8.75
N HIS A 49 -1.07 -4.88 -7.69
CA HIS A 49 -2.16 -5.85 -7.68
C HIS A 49 -3.55 -5.21 -7.87
N LEU A 50 -3.75 -3.97 -7.40
CA LEU A 50 -5.03 -3.28 -7.49
C LEU A 50 -5.28 -2.64 -8.86
N ASN A 51 -4.24 -2.09 -9.50
CA ASN A 51 -4.40 -1.25 -10.69
C ASN A 51 -3.46 -1.62 -11.85
N HIS A 52 -2.70 -2.72 -11.73
CA HIS A 52 -1.69 -3.17 -12.70
C HIS A 52 -0.68 -2.08 -13.07
N ALA A 53 -0.31 -1.26 -12.08
CA ALA A 53 0.59 -0.13 -12.25
C ALA A 53 1.41 0.10 -10.97
N ILE A 54 2.65 0.59 -11.13
CA ILE A 54 3.51 0.98 -10.02
C ILE A 54 3.48 2.51 -9.87
N PRO A 55 3.07 3.06 -8.72
CA PRO A 55 3.06 4.51 -8.51
C PRO A 55 4.49 5.07 -8.49
N GLN A 56 4.66 6.24 -9.11
CA GLN A 56 5.96 6.92 -9.15
C GLN A 56 6.34 7.48 -7.78
N ARG A 57 7.65 7.74 -7.56
CA ARG A 57 8.17 8.31 -6.30
C ARG A 57 7.39 9.54 -5.84
N HIS A 58 7.18 10.50 -6.74
CA HIS A 58 6.51 11.75 -6.43
C HIS A 58 5.02 11.57 -6.12
N GLU A 59 4.38 10.54 -6.69
CA GLU A 59 2.99 10.20 -6.41
C GLU A 59 2.85 9.61 -5.01
N VAL A 60 3.76 8.70 -4.64
CA VAL A 60 3.82 8.13 -3.29
C VAL A 60 4.13 9.23 -2.28
N GLU A 61 5.11 10.08 -2.54
CA GLU A 61 5.47 11.20 -1.67
C GLU A 61 4.29 12.13 -1.42
N ALA A 62 3.65 12.62 -2.48
CA ALA A 62 2.54 13.54 -2.37
C ALA A 62 1.34 12.92 -1.63
N ALA A 63 1.04 11.65 -1.90
CA ALA A 63 -0.03 10.91 -1.23
C ALA A 63 0.25 10.73 0.26
N VAL A 64 1.45 10.26 0.62
CA VAL A 64 1.83 10.03 2.01
C VAL A 64 1.84 11.35 2.79
N ARG A 65 2.36 12.45 2.22
CA ARG A 65 2.32 13.77 2.88
C ARG A 65 0.90 14.21 3.21
N ARG A 66 -0.07 13.97 2.31
CA ARG A 66 -1.48 14.30 2.55
C ARG A 66 -2.13 13.38 3.59
N LEU A 67 -1.87 12.08 3.49
CA LEU A 67 -2.43 11.07 4.40
C LEU A 67 -1.90 11.21 5.83
N VAL A 68 -0.60 11.48 5.98
CA VAL A 68 0.04 11.77 7.27
C VAL A 68 -0.47 13.10 7.81
N GLY A 69 -0.53 14.15 6.98
CA GLY A 69 -1.08 15.44 7.37
C GLY A 69 -2.55 15.37 7.80
N ALA A 70 -3.32 14.44 7.25
CA ALA A 70 -4.71 14.17 7.63
C ALA A 70 -4.85 13.22 8.84
N GLY A 71 -3.75 12.76 9.43
CA GLY A 71 -3.75 11.86 10.59
C GLY A 71 -4.20 10.43 10.28
N LEU A 72 -4.30 10.02 9.01
CA LEU A 72 -4.80 8.70 8.59
C LEU A 72 -3.70 7.64 8.56
N VAL A 73 -2.46 8.08 8.35
CA VAL A 73 -1.26 7.24 8.24
C VAL A 73 -0.16 7.86 9.10
N SER A 74 0.74 7.04 9.61
CA SER A 74 1.98 7.46 10.25
C SER A 74 3.17 6.76 9.59
N VAL A 75 4.31 7.43 9.52
CA VAL A 75 5.55 6.89 8.99
C VAL A 75 6.64 7.04 10.04
N ALA A 76 7.30 5.95 10.40
CA ALA A 76 8.42 5.93 11.34
C ALA A 76 9.46 4.91 10.89
N ASP A 77 10.74 5.31 10.84
CA ASP A 77 11.86 4.42 10.49
C ASP A 77 11.69 3.65 9.16
N GLY A 78 11.06 4.29 8.17
CA GLY A 78 10.77 3.67 6.87
C GLY A 78 9.59 2.68 6.86
N TRP A 79 8.85 2.60 7.96
CA TRP A 79 7.65 1.78 8.11
C TRP A 79 6.39 2.64 8.08
N PHE A 80 5.42 2.21 7.29
CA PHE A 80 4.11 2.84 7.24
C PHE A 80 3.13 2.14 8.19
N ARG A 81 2.30 2.91 8.89
CA ARG A 81 1.26 2.39 9.77
C ARG A 81 -0.05 3.12 9.55
N ILE A 82 -1.16 2.38 9.55
CA ILE A 82 -2.49 2.97 9.56
C ILE A 82 -2.80 3.43 10.99
N THR A 83 -3.28 4.66 11.16
CA THR A 83 -3.71 5.17 12.47
C THR A 83 -5.10 4.65 12.82
N ALA A 84 -5.54 4.83 14.07
CA ALA A 84 -6.90 4.48 14.47
C ALA A 84 -7.97 5.20 13.63
N GLU A 85 -7.72 6.46 13.23
CA GLU A 85 -8.61 7.21 12.34
C GLU A 85 -8.65 6.61 10.93
N GLY A 86 -7.48 6.23 10.37
CA GLY A 86 -7.42 5.51 9.11
C GLY A 86 -8.17 4.17 9.15
N GLU A 87 -8.03 3.40 10.23
CA GLU A 87 -8.78 2.15 10.41
C GLU A 87 -10.29 2.39 10.51
N GLN A 88 -10.72 3.47 11.16
CA GLN A 88 -12.13 3.83 11.26
C GLN A 88 -12.69 4.27 9.91
N LEU A 89 -11.94 5.04 9.12
CA LEU A 89 -12.27 5.38 7.74
C LEU A 89 -12.48 4.10 6.92
N TRP A 90 -11.52 3.18 6.99
CA TRP A 90 -11.59 1.91 6.26
C TRP A 90 -12.80 1.06 6.65
N ARG A 91 -13.13 0.97 7.95
CA ARG A 91 -14.27 0.20 8.46
C ARG A 91 -15.62 0.84 8.13
N SER A 92 -15.67 2.16 8.03
CA SER A 92 -16.90 2.90 7.73
C SER A 92 -17.22 3.01 6.24
N ARG A 93 -16.36 2.48 5.37
CA ARG A 93 -16.59 2.49 3.92
C ARG A 93 -17.76 1.57 3.53
N PRO A 94 -18.55 1.95 2.52
CA PRO A 94 -19.51 1.04 1.89
C PRO A 94 -18.84 -0.25 1.42
N ARG A 95 -19.53 -1.39 1.57
CA ARG A 95 -19.04 -2.66 1.02
C ARG A 95 -18.95 -2.54 -0.49
N ALA A 96 -17.75 -2.69 -1.03
CA ALA A 96 -17.45 -2.57 -2.45
C ALA A 96 -16.52 -3.72 -2.86
N GLY A 97 -16.64 -4.16 -4.12
CA GLY A 97 -15.68 -5.10 -4.70
C GLY A 97 -14.28 -4.46 -4.81
N VAL A 98 -13.26 -5.29 -4.98
CA VAL A 98 -11.86 -4.83 -5.09
C VAL A 98 -11.69 -3.79 -6.20
N ALA A 99 -12.38 -3.99 -7.34
CA ALA A 99 -12.33 -3.08 -8.50
C ALA A 99 -12.84 -1.65 -8.22
N THR A 100 -13.78 -1.46 -7.30
CA THR A 100 -14.36 -0.15 -6.97
C THR A 100 -13.90 0.38 -5.61
N MET A 101 -12.97 -0.31 -4.97
CA MET A 101 -12.54 -0.02 -3.61
C MET A 101 -11.82 1.32 -3.51
N VAL A 102 -10.95 1.63 -4.48
CA VAL A 102 -10.22 2.90 -4.53
C VAL A 102 -11.18 4.08 -4.74
N ASP A 103 -12.11 3.95 -5.68
CA ASP A 103 -13.14 4.96 -5.95
C ASP A 103 -14.02 5.22 -4.71
N THR A 104 -14.46 4.15 -4.05
CA THR A 104 -15.25 4.23 -2.82
C THR A 104 -14.49 4.98 -1.73
N VAL A 105 -13.20 4.67 -1.52
CA VAL A 105 -12.36 5.34 -0.52
C VAL A 105 -12.10 6.79 -0.90
N GLN A 106 -11.88 7.10 -2.18
CA GLN A 106 -11.75 8.48 -2.66
C GLN A 106 -13.01 9.29 -2.31
N GLY A 107 -14.19 8.74 -2.55
CA GLY A 107 -15.45 9.38 -2.18
C GLY A 107 -15.62 9.58 -0.66
N VAL A 108 -15.05 8.71 0.18
CA VAL A 108 -15.05 8.88 1.64
C VAL A 108 -14.06 9.96 2.07
N LEU A 109 -12.82 9.94 1.55
CA LEU A 109 -11.79 10.93 1.82
C LEU A 109 -12.29 12.35 1.51
N SER A 110 -12.78 12.56 0.28
CA SER A 110 -13.30 13.86 -0.17
C SER A 110 -14.48 14.40 0.65
N ARG A 111 -15.23 13.53 1.32
CA ARG A 111 -16.40 13.95 2.13
C ARG A 111 -16.08 14.17 3.60
N ARG A 112 -15.09 13.46 4.15
CA ARG A 112 -14.88 13.38 5.60
C ARG A 112 -13.57 13.95 6.09
N HIS A 113 -12.59 14.12 5.22
CA HIS A 113 -11.27 14.63 5.61
C HIS A 113 -10.84 15.73 4.65
N ALA A 114 -10.20 16.76 5.19
CA ALA A 114 -9.40 17.65 4.38
C ALA A 114 -8.00 17.01 4.18
N PRO A 115 -7.40 17.10 2.99
CA PRO A 115 -6.00 16.71 2.83
C PRO A 115 -5.15 17.60 3.73
N GLY A 116 -4.30 16.98 4.55
CA GLY A 116 -3.33 17.74 5.34
C GLY A 116 -2.02 17.95 4.58
N SER A 117 -1.07 18.57 5.27
CA SER A 117 0.29 18.74 4.79
C SER A 117 1.26 18.31 5.88
N ALA A 118 1.99 17.22 5.63
CA ALA A 118 3.11 16.82 6.47
C ALA A 118 4.44 17.07 5.75
N GLU A 119 5.48 17.37 6.53
CA GLU A 119 6.86 17.41 6.07
C GLU A 119 7.40 15.97 6.07
N TRP A 120 7.28 15.31 4.93
CA TRP A 120 7.83 13.99 4.68
C TRP A 120 8.39 13.95 3.26
N ASN A 121 9.54 13.30 3.08
CA ASN A 121 10.20 13.13 1.79
C ASN A 121 10.51 11.64 1.59
N LEU A 122 10.27 11.15 0.38
CA LEU A 122 10.67 9.82 -0.04
C LEU A 122 11.94 9.94 -0.88
N ASP A 123 13.06 9.47 -0.32
CA ASP A 123 14.33 9.43 -1.05
C ASP A 123 14.20 8.60 -2.33
N GLU A 124 14.85 9.05 -3.40
CA GLU A 124 14.80 8.37 -4.69
C GLU A 124 15.45 6.99 -4.61
N ALA A 125 16.54 6.83 -3.85
CA ALA A 125 17.20 5.55 -3.67
C ALA A 125 16.29 4.56 -2.90
N ASP A 126 15.53 5.03 -1.90
CA ASP A 126 14.57 4.19 -1.18
C ASP A 126 13.42 3.70 -2.08
N HIS A 127 12.87 4.59 -2.92
CA HIS A 127 11.85 4.20 -3.89
C HIS A 127 12.40 3.22 -4.93
N ALA A 128 13.56 3.52 -5.52
CA ALA A 128 14.21 2.65 -6.50
C ALA A 128 14.55 1.28 -5.92
N ALA A 129 15.05 1.22 -4.68
CA ALA A 129 15.34 -0.02 -3.97
C ALA A 129 14.06 -0.85 -3.74
N ALA A 130 12.95 -0.22 -3.37
CA ALA A 130 11.66 -0.89 -3.20
C ALA A 130 11.11 -1.44 -4.52
N VAL A 131 11.21 -0.66 -5.62
CA VAL A 131 10.82 -1.11 -6.96
C VAL A 131 11.68 -2.29 -7.41
N GLN A 132 13.00 -2.23 -7.17
CA GLN A 132 13.92 -3.31 -7.51
C GLN A 132 13.63 -4.58 -6.71
N GLU A 133 13.36 -4.46 -5.41
CA GLU A 133 12.97 -5.59 -4.54
C GLU A 133 11.66 -6.22 -5.03
N TYR A 134 10.67 -5.40 -5.39
CA TYR A 134 9.41 -5.85 -5.97
C TYR A 134 9.65 -6.63 -7.28
N ALA A 135 10.42 -6.06 -8.21
CA ALA A 135 10.70 -6.68 -9.50
C ALA A 135 11.34 -8.06 -9.34
N VAL A 136 12.32 -8.21 -8.43
CA VAL A 136 12.96 -9.50 -8.14
C VAL A 136 11.96 -10.53 -7.60
N ARG A 137 11.01 -10.10 -6.75
CA ARG A 137 9.99 -10.99 -6.17
C ARG A 137 8.90 -11.39 -7.16
N SER A 138 8.59 -10.53 -8.12
CA SER A 138 7.57 -10.79 -9.14
C SER A 138 8.04 -11.69 -10.28
N ILE A 139 9.34 -11.96 -10.42
CA ILE A 139 9.85 -12.93 -11.41
C ILE A 139 9.43 -14.34 -10.96
N PRO A 140 8.55 -15.04 -11.70
CA PRO A 140 8.24 -16.42 -11.39
C PRO A 140 9.52 -17.25 -11.56
N THR A 141 9.92 -17.97 -10.52
CA THR A 141 11.04 -18.91 -10.61
C THR A 141 10.69 -19.94 -11.69
N PRO A 142 11.57 -20.18 -12.68
CA PRO A 142 11.31 -21.22 -13.67
C PRO A 142 11.13 -22.54 -12.91
N ARG A 143 9.96 -23.17 -13.09
CA ARG A 143 9.72 -24.53 -12.61
C ARG A 143 10.84 -25.39 -13.19
N ARG A 144 11.78 -25.83 -12.37
CA ARG A 144 12.61 -26.99 -12.73
C ARG A 144 11.63 -28.14 -12.90
N SER A 145 11.36 -28.50 -14.16
CA SER A 145 10.80 -29.80 -14.49
C SER A 145 11.71 -30.84 -13.83
N PRO A 146 11.18 -31.79 -13.04
CA PRO A 146 11.98 -32.94 -12.66
C PRO A 146 12.25 -33.71 -13.95
N GLU A 147 13.47 -33.60 -14.46
CA GLU A 147 13.96 -34.46 -15.52
C GLU A 147 13.85 -35.90 -15.00
N GLY A 148 12.88 -36.62 -15.56
CA GLY A 148 12.60 -38.01 -15.26
C GLY A 148 13.80 -38.85 -15.63
N HIS A 149 14.58 -39.24 -14.62
CA HIS A 149 15.57 -40.28 -14.70
C HIS A 149 14.86 -41.63 -14.86
N SER A 150 14.95 -42.25 -16.03
CA SER A 150 14.75 -43.69 -16.28
C SER A 150 15.33 -43.94 -17.67
N GLY A 151 16.56 -44.44 -17.85
CA GLY A 151 17.09 -45.63 -17.20
C GLY A 151 16.55 -46.84 -17.98
N GLY A 152 17.38 -47.41 -18.86
CA GLY A 152 16.95 -48.25 -19.98
C GLY A 152 16.61 -49.71 -19.67
N HIS A 153 16.22 -50.41 -20.74
CA HIS A 153 16.67 -51.75 -21.08
C HIS A 153 16.49 -51.97 -22.57
#